data_AF-A0AAD9CNT9-F1
#
_entry.id   AF-A0AAD9CNT9-F1
#
_cell.length_a   1.000
_cell.length_b   1.000
_cell.length_c   1.000
_cell.angle_alpha   90.00
_cell.angle_beta   90.00
_cell.angle_gamma   90.00
#
_symmetry.space_group_name_H-M   'P 1'
#
loop_
_entity.id
_entity.type
_entity.pdbx_description
1 polymer ?
#
loop_
_entity_poly.entity_id
_entity_poly.type
_entity_poly.pdbx_seq_one_letter_code
_entity_poly.pdbx_strand_id
1 'polypeptide(L)'
;MQTTFALLRQEIVQENPLVGDFLEKWPALRMESQVCAEFHRITNVNLRNQLFSELDRHTLRLIALYRQKAARTGKVSEALREILRICDLQEVQDVHMKRNAALRALPLYLLREEDPQFFKSWSAEEVDRPDITNTPVAIVSVVTEGTPSQVDLSPARTAILVEGDFVIRNIPRMADSFALLFGLMYVLHLDYPKKLINTFTFIQKVLMGLDDGKPLKPCLLNLKNDLLLRE
;
A
#
# COMPACT_ATOMS: atom_id res chain seq x y z
N MET A 1 10.21 -28.08 2.05
CA MET A 1 9.55 -26.74 2.09
C MET A 1 8.83 -26.44 3.40
N GLN A 2 8.27 -27.42 4.14
CA GLN A 2 7.60 -27.09 5.40
C GLN A 2 8.54 -26.66 6.53
N THR A 3 9.69 -27.33 6.64
CA THR A 3 10.78 -27.02 7.59
C THR A 3 11.34 -25.61 7.40
N THR A 4 11.53 -25.18 6.15
CA THR A 4 12.03 -23.85 5.79
C THR A 4 11.15 -22.71 6.32
N PHE A 5 9.83 -22.84 6.19
CA PHE A 5 8.89 -21.83 6.70
C PHE A 5 8.80 -21.81 8.22
N ALA A 6 8.80 -22.98 8.87
CA ALA A 6 8.75 -23.03 10.33
C ALA A 6 9.98 -22.34 10.95
N LEU A 7 11.17 -22.59 10.37
CA LEU A 7 12.41 -21.91 10.76
C LEU A 7 12.35 -20.41 10.48
N LEU A 8 11.89 -20.00 9.29
CA LEU A 8 11.70 -18.59 8.92
C LEU A 8 10.78 -17.87 9.91
N ARG A 9 9.63 -18.48 10.25
CA ARG A 9 8.67 -17.93 11.22
C ARG A 9 9.21 -17.91 12.64
N GLN A 10 9.99 -18.92 13.05
CA GLN A 10 10.62 -18.94 14.36
C GLN A 10 11.62 -17.79 14.48
N GLU A 11 12.51 -17.62 13.52
CA GLU A 11 13.53 -16.57 13.51
C GLU A 11 12.89 -15.17 13.52
N ILE A 12 11.97 -14.89 12.58
CA ILE A 12 11.38 -13.54 12.48
C ILE A 12 10.52 -13.16 13.69
N VAL A 13 9.79 -14.12 14.29
CA VAL A 13 8.88 -13.83 15.41
C VAL A 13 9.61 -13.85 16.75
N GLN A 14 10.61 -14.72 16.95
CA GLN A 14 11.31 -14.84 18.23
C GLN A 14 12.53 -13.94 18.33
N GLU A 15 13.31 -13.82 17.26
CA GLU A 15 14.57 -13.07 17.29
C GLU A 15 14.38 -11.61 16.87
N ASN A 16 13.28 -11.29 16.16
CA ASN A 16 12.96 -9.96 15.64
C ASN A 16 14.19 -9.23 15.04
N PRO A 17 14.89 -9.87 14.09
CA PRO A 17 16.11 -9.32 13.49
C PRO A 17 15.82 -8.07 12.65
N LEU A 18 16.86 -7.31 12.34
CA LEU A 18 16.78 -6.27 11.31
C LEU A 18 16.40 -6.91 9.96
N VAL A 19 15.51 -6.26 9.21
CA VAL A 19 14.99 -6.79 7.95
C VAL A 19 16.11 -7.01 6.94
N GLY A 20 17.13 -6.14 6.92
CA GLY A 20 18.31 -6.29 6.06
C GLY A 20 19.01 -7.64 6.28
N ASP A 21 19.44 -7.90 7.51
CA ASP A 21 20.16 -9.13 7.91
C ASP A 21 19.30 -10.38 7.68
N PHE A 22 17.99 -10.28 7.95
CA PHE A 22 17.05 -11.36 7.71
C PHE A 22 16.93 -11.71 6.22
N LEU A 23 16.86 -10.69 5.36
CA LEU A 23 16.77 -10.86 3.91
C LEU A 23 18.08 -11.35 3.28
N GLU A 24 19.24 -11.17 3.93
CA GLU A 24 20.49 -11.81 3.51
C GLU A 24 20.45 -13.33 3.68
N LYS A 25 19.85 -13.81 4.77
CA LYS A 25 19.64 -15.25 5.01
C LYS A 25 18.50 -15.82 4.16
N TRP A 26 17.47 -15.02 3.92
CA TRP A 26 16.26 -15.40 3.19
C TRP A 26 16.04 -14.57 1.91
N PRO A 27 16.97 -14.61 0.94
CA PRO A 27 16.93 -13.74 -0.24
C PRO A 27 15.71 -13.98 -1.13
N ALA A 28 15.10 -15.16 -1.03
CA ALA A 28 13.88 -15.50 -1.77
C ALA A 28 12.71 -14.56 -1.45
N LEU A 29 12.67 -13.95 -0.25
CA LEU A 29 11.62 -13.00 0.13
C LEU A 29 11.70 -11.67 -0.63
N ARG A 30 12.77 -11.42 -1.39
CA ARG A 30 12.85 -10.32 -2.37
C ARG A 30 12.11 -10.63 -3.68
N MET A 31 11.62 -11.86 -3.86
CA MET A 31 10.83 -12.27 -5.03
C MET A 31 9.34 -12.15 -4.76
N GLU A 32 8.60 -11.54 -5.70
CA GLU A 32 7.16 -11.33 -5.58
C GLU A 32 6.36 -12.64 -5.41
N SER A 33 6.78 -13.70 -6.09
CA SER A 33 6.16 -15.03 -6.01
C SER A 33 6.30 -15.63 -4.62
N GLN A 34 7.46 -15.48 -3.98
CA GLN A 34 7.69 -15.99 -2.63
C GLN A 34 6.87 -15.21 -1.61
N VAL A 35 6.82 -13.87 -1.71
CA VAL A 35 5.97 -13.04 -0.83
C VAL A 35 4.52 -13.49 -0.91
N CYS A 36 4.00 -13.70 -2.12
CA CYS A 36 2.63 -14.17 -2.31
C CYS A 36 2.40 -15.57 -1.73
N ALA A 37 3.35 -16.50 -1.92
CA ALA A 37 3.27 -17.86 -1.41
C ALA A 37 3.30 -17.91 0.12
N GLU A 38 4.20 -17.15 0.75
CA GLU A 38 4.31 -17.11 2.21
C GLU A 38 3.14 -16.37 2.85
N PHE A 39 2.66 -15.28 2.25
CA PHE A 39 1.45 -14.63 2.68
C PHE A 39 0.24 -15.59 2.64
N HIS A 40 0.09 -16.33 1.54
CA HIS A 40 -0.98 -17.32 1.41
C HIS A 40 -0.84 -18.42 2.46
N ARG A 41 0.39 -18.86 2.76
CA ARG A 41 0.63 -19.86 3.79
C ARG A 41 0.30 -19.38 5.21
N ILE A 42 0.49 -18.09 5.50
CA ILE A 42 0.17 -17.48 6.80
C ILE A 42 -1.33 -17.24 6.94
N THR A 43 -1.99 -16.74 5.89
CA THR A 43 -3.35 -16.19 5.98
C THR A 43 -4.43 -17.05 5.33
N ASN A 44 -4.03 -18.04 4.53
CA ASN A 44 -4.89 -18.82 3.64
C ASN A 44 -5.61 -17.98 2.56
N VAL A 45 -5.16 -16.74 2.31
CA VAL A 45 -5.75 -15.81 1.34
C VAL A 45 -4.80 -15.59 0.17
N ASN A 46 -5.33 -15.53 -1.06
CA ASN A 46 -4.54 -15.13 -2.23
C ASN A 46 -4.39 -13.60 -2.23
N LEU A 47 -3.17 -13.12 -1.96
CA LEU A 47 -2.86 -11.70 -1.77
C LEU A 47 -3.42 -10.78 -2.85
N ARG A 48 -3.02 -11.00 -4.11
CA ARG A 48 -3.38 -10.13 -5.23
C ARG A 48 -4.84 -10.30 -5.63
N ASN A 49 -5.31 -11.54 -5.72
CA ASN A 49 -6.68 -11.80 -6.18
C ASN A 49 -7.70 -11.21 -5.20
N GLN A 50 -7.51 -11.43 -3.90
CA GLN A 50 -8.40 -10.91 -2.88
C GLN A 50 -8.37 -9.37 -2.86
N LEU A 51 -7.17 -8.78 -2.77
CA LEU A 51 -7.05 -7.33 -2.68
C LEU A 51 -7.65 -6.63 -3.90
N PHE A 52 -7.32 -7.08 -5.10
CA PHE A 52 -7.79 -6.43 -6.32
C PHE A 52 -9.28 -6.67 -6.58
N SER A 53 -9.81 -7.86 -6.26
CA SER A 53 -11.25 -8.13 -6.37
C SER A 53 -12.07 -7.19 -5.48
N GLU A 54 -11.71 -7.07 -4.20
CA GLU A 54 -12.44 -6.20 -3.28
C GLU A 54 -12.16 -4.72 -3.52
N LEU A 55 -10.94 -4.36 -3.94
CA LEU A 55 -10.64 -2.99 -4.33
C LEU A 55 -11.48 -2.57 -5.54
N ASP A 56 -11.54 -3.39 -6.59
CA ASP A 56 -12.32 -3.09 -7.80
C ASP A 56 -13.81 -2.96 -7.48
N ARG A 57 -14.33 -3.87 -6.65
CA ARG A 57 -15.72 -3.85 -6.17
C ARG A 57 -16.07 -2.52 -5.50
N HIS A 58 -15.15 -1.95 -4.74
CA HIS A 58 -15.39 -0.73 -3.95
C HIS A 58 -14.87 0.55 -4.61
N THR A 59 -14.08 0.47 -5.69
CA THR A 59 -13.38 1.60 -6.29
C THR A 59 -14.33 2.73 -6.71
N LEU A 60 -15.43 2.41 -7.40
CA LEU A 60 -16.39 3.43 -7.84
C LEU A 60 -17.00 4.19 -6.65
N ARG A 61 -17.37 3.45 -5.59
CA ARG A 61 -17.96 4.03 -4.39
C ARG A 61 -16.96 4.85 -3.58
N LEU A 62 -15.72 4.37 -3.45
CA LEU A 62 -14.62 5.11 -2.84
C LEU A 62 -14.41 6.45 -3.55
N ILE A 63 -14.32 6.44 -4.89
CA ILE A 63 -14.15 7.66 -5.69
C ILE A 63 -15.32 8.63 -5.49
N ALA A 64 -16.56 8.14 -5.42
CA ALA A 64 -17.73 8.98 -5.14
C ALA A 64 -17.65 9.65 -3.75
N LEU A 65 -17.27 8.90 -2.71
CA LEU A 65 -17.06 9.43 -1.36
C LEU A 65 -15.92 10.45 -1.33
N TYR A 66 -14.84 10.20 -2.08
CA TYR A 66 -13.72 11.13 -2.20
C TYR A 66 -14.15 12.42 -2.88
N ARG A 67 -14.97 12.36 -3.93
CA ARG A 67 -15.54 13.56 -4.58
C ARG A 67 -16.42 14.36 -3.63
N GLN A 68 -17.27 13.70 -2.86
CA GLN A 68 -18.10 14.37 -1.84
C GLN A 68 -17.25 15.07 -0.78
N LYS A 69 -16.12 14.46 -0.38
CA LYS A 69 -15.18 15.07 0.56
C LYS A 69 -14.39 16.22 -0.08
N ALA A 70 -13.96 16.04 -1.32
CA ALA A 70 -13.20 16.99 -2.14
C ALA A 70 -13.98 18.28 -2.42
N ALA A 71 -15.31 18.21 -2.53
CA ALA A 71 -16.20 19.36 -2.69
C ALA A 71 -16.21 20.31 -1.47
N ARG A 72 -15.66 19.89 -0.33
CA ARG A 72 -15.54 20.73 0.88
C ARG A 72 -14.27 21.59 0.84
N THR A 73 -14.13 22.44 1.85
CA THR A 73 -12.92 23.26 2.05
C THR A 73 -11.91 22.54 2.97
N GLY A 74 -10.66 22.99 2.95
CA GLY A 74 -9.58 22.48 3.79
C GLY A 74 -8.54 21.62 3.04
N LYS A 75 -7.37 21.47 3.67
CA LYS A 75 -6.18 20.83 3.08
C LYS A 75 -6.43 19.43 2.51
N VAL A 76 -7.17 18.58 3.23
CA VAL A 76 -7.53 17.22 2.78
C VAL A 76 -8.39 17.26 1.53
N SER A 77 -9.37 18.17 1.48
CA SER A 77 -10.28 18.31 0.35
C SER A 77 -9.52 18.77 -0.90
N GLU A 78 -8.53 19.64 -0.74
CA GLU A 78 -7.63 20.10 -1.80
C GLU A 78 -6.72 18.98 -2.32
N ALA A 79 -6.09 18.21 -1.42
CA ALA A 79 -5.28 17.06 -1.80
C ALA A 79 -6.10 15.98 -2.53
N LEU A 80 -7.34 15.72 -2.07
CA LEU A 80 -8.26 14.81 -2.77
C LEU A 80 -8.67 15.35 -4.15
N ARG A 81 -8.93 16.66 -4.27
CA ARG A 81 -9.22 17.30 -5.58
C ARG A 81 -8.07 17.10 -6.56
N GLU A 82 -6.82 17.24 -6.11
CA GLU A 82 -5.69 17.06 -6.99
C GLU A 82 -5.56 15.62 -7.50
N ILE A 83 -5.70 14.62 -6.61
CA ILE A 83 -5.70 13.20 -7.01
C ILE A 83 -6.82 12.92 -8.03
N LEU A 84 -8.04 13.40 -7.76
CA LEU A 84 -9.20 13.18 -8.62
C LEU A 84 -9.06 13.89 -9.97
N ARG A 85 -8.49 15.10 -9.99
CA ARG A 85 -8.22 15.85 -11.23
C ARG A 85 -7.31 15.05 -12.15
N ILE A 86 -6.25 14.45 -11.63
CA ILE A 86 -5.32 13.63 -12.43
C ILE A 86 -6.02 12.39 -12.99
N CYS A 87 -6.90 11.75 -12.21
CA CYS A 87 -7.72 10.64 -12.72
C CYS A 87 -8.68 11.04 -13.83
N ASP A 88 -9.34 12.19 -13.69
CA ASP A 88 -10.37 12.64 -14.62
C ASP A 88 -9.77 13.16 -15.94
N LEU A 89 -8.51 13.60 -15.93
CA LEU A 89 -7.81 14.12 -17.11
C LEU A 89 -7.33 13.05 -18.11
N GLN A 90 -7.29 11.78 -17.72
CA GLN A 90 -6.87 10.72 -18.64
C GLN A 90 -8.03 10.26 -19.52
N GLU A 91 -7.83 10.34 -20.84
CA GLU A 91 -8.79 9.90 -21.85
C GLU A 91 -9.03 8.38 -21.82
N VAL A 92 -8.05 7.59 -21.35
CA VAL A 92 -8.14 6.13 -21.24
C VAL A 92 -8.58 5.74 -19.83
N GLN A 93 -9.71 5.04 -19.73
CA GLN A 93 -10.24 4.48 -18.49
C GLN A 93 -9.42 3.25 -18.05
N ASP A 94 -8.17 3.45 -17.64
CA ASP A 94 -7.32 2.38 -17.10
C ASP A 94 -7.80 1.98 -15.69
N VAL A 95 -8.09 0.70 -15.51
CA VAL A 95 -8.46 0.11 -14.20
C VAL A 95 -7.34 0.34 -13.18
N HIS A 96 -6.07 0.28 -13.60
CA HIS A 96 -4.93 0.47 -12.70
C HIS A 96 -4.83 1.90 -12.19
N MET A 97 -5.16 2.88 -13.02
CA MET A 97 -5.23 4.30 -12.63
C MET A 97 -6.25 4.50 -11.51
N LYS A 98 -7.45 3.92 -11.66
CA LYS A 98 -8.50 4.01 -10.63
C LYS A 98 -8.11 3.32 -9.33
N ARG A 99 -7.47 2.16 -9.40
CA ARG A 99 -6.90 1.48 -8.21
C ARG A 99 -5.86 2.35 -7.52
N ASN A 100 -4.96 2.97 -8.29
CA ASN A 100 -3.91 3.83 -7.77
C ASN A 100 -4.50 5.06 -7.06
N ALA A 101 -5.50 5.69 -7.65
CA ALA A 101 -6.25 6.77 -7.05
C ALA A 101 -6.95 6.34 -5.75
N ALA A 102 -7.62 5.19 -5.79
CA ALA A 102 -8.32 4.63 -4.64
C ALA A 102 -7.37 4.44 -3.45
N LEU A 103 -6.19 3.85 -3.70
CA LEU A 103 -5.16 3.58 -2.70
C LEU A 103 -4.45 4.85 -2.21
N ARG A 104 -4.11 5.80 -3.09
CA ARG A 104 -3.46 7.06 -2.68
C ARG A 104 -4.38 7.97 -1.87
N ALA A 105 -5.67 8.02 -2.21
CA ALA A 105 -6.63 8.87 -1.53
C ALA A 105 -7.17 8.26 -0.23
N LEU A 106 -7.07 6.94 -0.03
CA LEU A 106 -7.62 6.26 1.14
C LEU A 106 -7.06 6.79 2.48
N PRO A 107 -5.73 6.96 2.67
CA PRO A 107 -5.20 7.57 3.90
C PRO A 107 -5.69 9.00 4.15
N LEU A 108 -5.77 9.80 3.09
CA LEU A 108 -6.25 11.19 3.19
C LEU A 108 -7.72 11.24 3.64
N TYR A 109 -8.53 10.32 3.10
CA TYR A 109 -9.94 10.20 3.46
C TYR A 109 -10.11 9.66 4.90
N LEU A 110 -9.33 8.64 5.28
CA LEU A 110 -9.33 8.03 6.61
C LEU A 110 -8.58 8.90 7.62
N LEU A 111 -9.32 9.79 8.30
CA LEU A 111 -8.86 10.50 9.50
C LEU A 111 -7.62 11.40 9.34
N ARG A 112 -7.32 11.86 8.13
CA ARG A 112 -6.15 12.73 7.85
C ARG A 112 -4.82 12.02 8.13
N GLU A 113 -4.78 10.73 7.88
CA GLU A 113 -3.53 9.97 7.91
C GLU A 113 -2.62 10.47 6.77
N GLU A 114 -1.76 11.43 7.09
CA GLU A 114 -0.71 11.93 6.21
C GLU A 114 0.64 11.34 6.65
N ASP A 115 1.16 10.42 5.84
CA ASP A 115 2.56 10.09 5.88
C ASP A 115 3.23 10.48 4.56
N PRO A 116 3.81 11.69 4.46
CA PRO A 116 4.49 12.12 3.24
C PRO A 116 5.69 11.23 2.90
N GLN A 117 6.17 10.41 3.84
CA GLN A 117 7.29 9.49 3.60
C GLN A 117 6.84 8.13 3.08
N PHE A 118 5.55 7.79 3.14
CA PHE A 118 5.08 6.47 2.70
C PHE A 118 5.02 6.36 1.19
N PHE A 119 4.54 7.41 0.52
CA PHE A 119 4.52 7.52 -0.93
C PHE A 119 5.60 8.50 -1.38
N LYS A 120 6.78 7.98 -1.73
CA LYS A 120 7.89 8.81 -2.21
C LYS A 120 7.94 8.80 -3.73
N SER A 121 8.38 9.91 -4.30
CA SER A 121 8.76 10.01 -5.70
C SER A 121 10.27 10.19 -5.78
N TRP A 122 10.91 9.55 -6.75
CA TRP A 122 12.33 9.70 -7.02
C TRP A 122 12.53 9.87 -8.52
N SER A 123 13.33 10.85 -8.92
CA SER A 123 13.68 11.06 -10.32
C SER A 123 14.79 10.09 -10.71
N ALA A 124 14.62 9.39 -11.84
CA ALA A 124 15.68 8.53 -12.38
C ALA A 124 16.94 9.31 -12.80
N GLU A 125 16.83 10.64 -12.95
CA GLU A 125 17.91 11.56 -13.34
C GLU A 125 18.70 12.09 -12.14
N GLU A 126 18.21 11.90 -10.90
CA GLU A 126 18.92 12.28 -9.69
C GLU A 126 20.10 11.32 -9.45
N VAL A 127 21.32 11.90 -9.36
CA VAL A 127 22.56 11.14 -9.09
C VAL A 127 22.58 10.60 -7.66
N ASP A 128 21.95 11.33 -6.73
CA ASP A 128 21.87 10.93 -5.33
C ASP A 128 20.76 9.91 -5.09
N ARG A 129 21.06 8.90 -4.27
CA ARG A 129 20.04 7.98 -3.78
C ARG A 129 18.99 8.78 -2.99
N PRO A 130 17.69 8.42 -3.10
CA PRO A 130 16.69 9.08 -2.29
C PRO A 130 17.07 8.94 -0.81
N ASP A 131 16.80 9.97 0.00
CA ASP A 131 16.97 9.84 1.45
C ASP A 131 15.96 8.80 1.98
N ILE A 132 16.49 7.61 2.19
CA ILE A 132 15.79 6.41 2.66
C ILE A 132 16.04 6.17 4.16
N THR A 133 16.87 7.00 4.79
CA THR A 133 17.26 6.87 6.19
C THR A 133 16.04 6.98 7.10
N ASN A 134 15.93 6.12 8.11
CA ASN A 134 14.82 6.08 9.07
C ASN A 134 13.41 5.91 8.48
N THR A 135 13.27 5.44 7.24
CA THR A 135 11.95 5.16 6.66
C THR A 135 11.56 3.71 6.95
N PRO A 136 10.57 3.45 7.82
CA PRO A 136 10.23 2.09 8.25
C PRO A 136 9.66 1.27 7.09
N VAL A 137 8.73 1.84 6.32
CA VAL A 137 8.23 1.27 5.06
C VAL A 137 7.82 2.39 4.11
N ALA A 138 8.05 2.21 2.81
CA ALA A 138 7.58 3.13 1.78
C ALA A 138 7.42 2.46 0.41
N ILE A 139 6.58 3.06 -0.43
CA ILE A 139 6.48 2.80 -1.86
C ILE A 139 7.13 3.98 -2.59
N VAL A 140 8.20 3.70 -3.32
CA VAL A 140 8.93 4.69 -4.11
C VAL A 140 8.49 4.59 -5.56
N SER A 141 8.02 5.70 -6.13
CA SER A 141 7.63 5.84 -7.52
C SER A 141 8.79 6.46 -8.30
N VAL A 142 9.24 5.81 -9.37
CA VAL A 142 10.28 6.36 -10.24
C VAL A 142 9.61 7.19 -11.33
N VAL A 143 9.88 8.49 -11.32
CA VAL A 143 9.33 9.45 -12.27
C VAL A 143 10.38 9.69 -13.36
N THR A 144 9.98 9.53 -14.61
CA THR A 144 10.84 9.77 -15.79
C THR A 144 10.60 11.13 -16.44
N GLU A 145 9.41 11.72 -16.26
CA GLU A 145 9.08 13.05 -16.77
C GLU A 145 8.18 13.77 -15.74
N GLY A 146 8.57 14.98 -15.32
CA GLY A 146 7.81 15.81 -14.38
C GLY A 146 8.56 16.17 -13.08
N THR A 147 7.99 17.09 -12.31
CA THR A 147 8.54 17.49 -11.00
C THR A 147 8.23 16.40 -9.95
N PRO A 148 9.20 15.94 -9.14
CA PRO A 148 9.01 14.87 -8.15
C PRO A 148 7.97 15.18 -7.06
N SER A 149 7.51 16.44 -6.95
CA SER A 149 6.49 16.91 -6.02
C SER A 149 5.03 16.65 -6.46
N GLN A 150 4.78 16.23 -7.71
CA GLN A 150 3.42 15.95 -8.18
C GLN A 150 3.00 14.50 -7.88
N VAL A 151 1.70 14.33 -7.60
CA VAL A 151 1.13 13.00 -7.37
C VAL A 151 1.09 12.22 -8.68
N ASP A 152 2.04 11.32 -8.86
CA ASP A 152 2.03 10.41 -10.01
C ASP A 152 1.14 9.19 -9.73
N LEU A 153 0.11 9.02 -10.55
CA LEU A 153 -0.80 7.89 -10.51
C LEU A 153 -0.48 6.82 -11.57
N SER A 154 0.46 7.05 -12.48
CA SER A 154 0.97 6.08 -13.47
C SER A 154 2.49 6.13 -13.57
N PRO A 155 3.22 5.82 -12.48
CA PRO A 155 4.67 5.79 -12.53
C PRO A 155 5.19 4.67 -13.43
N ALA A 156 6.32 4.93 -14.11
CA ALA A 156 6.95 3.97 -15.00
C ALA A 156 7.35 2.68 -14.29
N ARG A 157 7.81 2.81 -13.04
CA ARG A 157 8.10 1.70 -12.13
C ARG A 157 8.06 2.15 -10.69
N THR A 158 7.91 1.18 -9.80
CA THR A 158 7.86 1.39 -8.35
C THR A 158 8.81 0.42 -7.64
N ALA A 159 9.12 0.73 -6.39
CA ALA A 159 9.93 -0.10 -5.52
C ALA A 159 9.41 -0.04 -4.08
N ILE A 160 9.70 -1.09 -3.32
CA ILE A 160 9.32 -1.20 -1.91
C ILE A 160 10.56 -1.03 -1.06
N LEU A 161 10.48 -0.09 -0.12
CA LEU A 161 11.49 0.18 0.89
C LEU A 161 11.00 -0.36 2.24
N VAL A 162 11.85 -1.07 2.97
CA VAL A 162 11.61 -1.52 4.34
C VAL A 162 12.90 -1.29 5.15
N GLU A 163 12.79 -0.62 6.30
CA GLU A 163 13.91 -0.29 7.19
C GLU A 163 15.12 0.35 6.49
N GLY A 164 14.87 1.21 5.50
CA GLY A 164 15.93 1.86 4.72
C GLY A 164 16.62 0.98 3.69
N ASP A 165 16.14 -0.24 3.42
CA ASP A 165 16.60 -1.08 2.30
C ASP A 165 15.49 -1.32 1.27
N PHE A 166 15.88 -1.37 0.00
CA PHE A 166 14.97 -1.70 -1.09
C PHE A 166 14.81 -3.21 -1.21
N VAL A 167 13.66 -3.70 -0.77
CA VAL A 167 13.35 -5.14 -0.74
C VAL A 167 12.98 -5.66 -2.12
N ILE A 168 12.07 -4.96 -2.83
CA ILE A 168 11.63 -5.33 -4.19
C ILE A 168 11.69 -4.10 -5.09
N ARG A 169 12.25 -4.25 -6.29
CA ARG A 169 12.49 -3.16 -7.25
C ARG A 169 11.84 -3.45 -8.60
N ASN A 170 11.66 -2.41 -9.42
CA ASN A 170 11.14 -2.47 -10.79
C ASN A 170 9.72 -3.07 -10.91
N ILE A 171 8.87 -2.81 -9.93
CA ILE A 171 7.47 -3.25 -9.95
C ILE A 171 6.69 -2.32 -10.90
N PRO A 172 6.04 -2.82 -11.97
CA PRO A 172 5.46 -1.94 -12.99
C PRO A 172 4.28 -1.09 -12.51
N ARG A 173 3.57 -1.52 -11.46
CA ARG A 173 2.31 -0.91 -11.02
C ARG A 173 2.35 -0.58 -9.54
N MET A 174 1.89 0.61 -9.18
CA MET A 174 1.83 1.04 -7.77
C MET A 174 0.89 0.17 -6.93
N ALA A 175 -0.28 -0.21 -7.46
CA ALA A 175 -1.19 -1.13 -6.76
C ALA A 175 -0.54 -2.51 -6.46
N ASP A 176 0.32 -3.02 -7.35
CA ASP A 176 1.09 -4.25 -7.10
C ASP A 176 2.14 -4.04 -6.01
N SER A 177 2.84 -2.90 -6.00
CA SER A 177 3.75 -2.54 -4.92
C SER A 177 3.04 -2.44 -3.56
N PHE A 178 1.83 -1.87 -3.56
CA PHE A 178 1.03 -1.81 -2.34
C PHE A 178 0.63 -3.20 -1.84
N ALA A 179 0.15 -4.06 -2.75
CA ALA A 179 -0.20 -5.44 -2.43
C ALA A 179 1.00 -6.20 -1.85
N LEU A 180 2.15 -6.12 -2.50
CA LEU A 180 3.39 -6.79 -2.07
C LEU A 180 3.90 -6.24 -0.74
N LEU A 181 3.83 -4.93 -0.51
CA LEU A 181 4.20 -4.33 0.78
C LEU A 181 3.28 -4.82 1.90
N PHE A 182 1.97 -4.90 1.65
CA PHE A 182 1.02 -5.51 2.59
C PHE A 182 1.38 -6.97 2.87
N GLY A 183 1.74 -7.75 1.84
CA GLY A 183 2.22 -9.12 1.98
C GLY A 183 3.48 -9.20 2.84
N LEU A 184 4.47 -8.35 2.58
CA LEU A 184 5.72 -8.27 3.32
C LEU A 184 5.50 -7.96 4.80
N MET A 185 4.53 -7.11 5.15
CA MET A 185 4.20 -6.84 6.57
C MET A 185 3.83 -8.13 7.33
N TYR A 186 3.11 -9.06 6.70
CA TYR A 186 2.79 -10.35 7.33
C TYR A 186 3.98 -11.30 7.35
N VAL A 187 4.68 -11.41 6.22
CA VAL A 187 5.80 -12.34 6.04
C VAL A 187 6.95 -11.99 6.99
N LEU A 188 7.29 -10.70 7.07
CA LEU A 188 8.35 -10.14 7.92
C LEU A 188 7.87 -9.76 9.32
N HIS A 189 6.60 -10.02 9.66
CA HIS A 189 6.03 -9.70 10.97
C HIS A 189 6.18 -8.23 11.39
N LEU A 190 5.99 -7.31 10.44
CA LEU A 190 6.12 -5.87 10.67
C LEU A 190 4.83 -5.28 11.25
N ASP A 191 4.99 -4.33 12.15
CA ASP A 191 3.89 -3.47 12.58
C ASP A 191 3.43 -2.54 11.45
N TYR A 192 2.14 -2.22 11.44
CA TYR A 192 1.61 -1.21 10.53
C TYR A 192 2.16 0.18 10.88
N PRO A 193 2.46 1.03 9.86
CA PRO A 193 2.94 2.38 10.11
C PRO A 193 1.97 3.16 10.98
N LYS A 194 2.45 3.76 12.07
CA LYS A 194 1.61 4.47 13.04
C LYS A 194 0.74 5.56 12.39
N LYS A 195 1.27 6.21 11.36
CA LYS A 195 0.58 7.27 10.60
C LYS A 195 -0.45 6.75 9.60
N LEU A 196 -0.47 5.44 9.31
CA LEU A 196 -1.37 4.80 8.33
C LEU A 196 -2.14 3.62 8.97
N ILE A 197 -2.21 3.58 10.29
CA ILE A 197 -2.73 2.43 11.03
C ILE A 197 -4.18 2.12 10.64
N ASN A 198 -5.01 3.14 10.45
CA ASN A 198 -6.42 2.95 10.10
C ASN A 198 -6.55 2.52 8.64
N THR A 199 -5.71 3.05 7.74
CA THR A 199 -5.63 2.59 6.34
C THR A 199 -5.32 1.10 6.27
N PHE A 200 -4.25 0.64 6.92
CA PHE A 200 -3.88 -0.77 6.88
C PHE A 200 -4.88 -1.67 7.62
N THR A 201 -5.43 -1.20 8.74
CA THR A 201 -6.51 -1.93 9.46
C THR A 201 -7.76 -2.07 8.59
N PHE A 202 -8.12 -1.03 7.84
CA PHE A 202 -9.26 -1.07 6.91
C PHE A 202 -9.01 -2.11 5.82
N ILE A 203 -7.84 -2.07 5.18
CA ILE A 203 -7.48 -3.02 4.12
C ILE A 203 -7.47 -4.46 4.66
N GLN A 204 -6.83 -4.69 5.81
CA GLN A 204 -6.80 -5.99 6.48
C GLN A 204 -8.21 -6.55 6.71
N LYS A 205 -9.08 -5.78 7.36
CA LYS A 205 -10.35 -6.31 7.88
C LYS A 205 -11.48 -6.24 6.87
N VAL A 206 -11.48 -5.24 6.00
CA VAL A 206 -12.58 -4.97 5.07
C VAL A 206 -12.30 -5.54 3.69
N LEU A 207 -11.08 -5.35 3.15
CA LEU A 207 -10.75 -5.85 1.81
C LEU A 207 -10.18 -7.27 1.84
N MET A 208 -9.31 -7.57 2.81
CA MET A 208 -8.64 -8.87 2.90
C MET A 208 -9.40 -9.89 3.75
N GLY A 209 -10.40 -9.46 4.53
CA GLY A 209 -11.20 -10.33 5.39
C GLY A 209 -10.39 -11.01 6.50
N LEU A 210 -9.23 -10.46 6.87
CA LEU A 210 -8.34 -11.02 7.88
C LEU A 210 -8.73 -10.52 9.27
N ASP A 211 -9.45 -11.36 10.00
CA ASP A 211 -9.87 -11.04 11.37
C ASP A 211 -8.71 -11.23 12.36
N ASP A 212 -8.58 -10.30 13.30
CA ASP A 212 -7.66 -10.34 14.43
C ASP A 212 -8.40 -10.45 15.77
N GLY A 213 -9.73 -10.68 15.74
CA GLY A 213 -10.61 -10.75 16.90
C GLY A 213 -10.92 -9.39 17.54
N LYS A 214 -10.35 -8.29 17.02
CA LYS A 214 -10.57 -6.94 17.55
C LYS A 214 -11.68 -6.24 16.77
N PRO A 215 -12.58 -5.49 17.43
CA PRO A 215 -13.62 -4.75 16.74
C PRO A 215 -13.03 -3.66 15.83
N LEU A 216 -13.76 -3.33 14.75
CA LEU A 216 -13.45 -2.18 13.91
C LEU A 216 -13.69 -0.89 14.69
N LYS A 217 -12.76 0.07 14.57
CA LYS A 217 -12.98 1.41 15.10
C LYS A 217 -14.21 2.04 14.42
N PRO A 218 -14.97 2.91 15.12
CA PRO A 218 -16.19 3.52 14.56
C PRO A 218 -15.99 4.20 13.21
N CYS A 219 -14.86 4.88 13.00
CA CYS A 219 -14.54 5.51 11.71
C CYS A 219 -14.42 4.50 10.55
N LEU A 220 -13.81 3.35 10.79
CA LEU A 220 -13.64 2.29 9.79
C LEU A 220 -14.94 1.56 9.52
N LEU A 221 -15.76 1.37 10.57
CA LEU A 221 -17.09 0.81 10.45
C LEU A 221 -18.00 1.72 9.61
N ASN A 222 -17.93 3.05 9.83
CA ASN A 222 -18.69 4.01 9.02
C ASN A 222 -18.28 3.93 7.54
N LEU A 223 -16.98 3.94 7.22
CA LEU A 223 -16.54 3.77 5.84
C LEU A 223 -17.00 2.43 5.26
N LYS A 224 -16.84 1.32 6.00
CA LYS A 224 -17.33 0.00 5.55
C LYS A 224 -18.83 0.06 5.22
N ASN A 225 -19.64 0.69 6.06
CA ASN A 225 -21.07 0.83 5.82
C ASN A 225 -21.36 1.70 4.58
N ASP A 226 -20.66 2.83 4.43
CA ASP A 226 -20.80 3.72 3.28
C ASP A 226 -20.47 3.04 1.94
N LEU A 227 -19.59 2.02 1.97
CA LEU A 227 -19.25 1.18 0.82
C LEU A 227 -20.28 0.09 0.51
N LEU A 228 -21.11 -0.28 1.47
CA LEU A 228 -22.17 -1.28 1.31
C LEU A 228 -23.52 -0.67 0.92
N LEU A 229 -23.69 0.65 1.10
CA LEU A 229 -24.86 1.37 0.62
C LEU A 229 -24.90 1.29 -0.92
N ARG A 230 -25.89 0.55 -1.44
CA ARG A 230 -26.22 0.55 -2.86
C ARG A 230 -26.87 1.90 -3.20
N GLU A 231 -26.41 2.53 -4.27
CA GLU A 231 -27.09 3.69 -4.87
C GLU A 231 -28.45 3.30 -5.45
#